data_AF-Q7BKH3-F1
#
_entry.id   AF-Q7BKH3-F1
#
_cell.length_a   1.000
_cell.length_b   1.000
_cell.length_c   1.000
_cell.angle_alpha   90.00
_cell.angle_beta   90.00
_cell.angle_gamma   90.00
#
_symmetry.space_group_name_H-M   'P 1'
#
loop_
_entity.id
_entity.type
_entity.pdbx_description
1 polymer ?
#
loop_
_entity_poly.entity_id
_entity_poly.type
_entity_poly.pdbx_seq_one_letter_code
_entity_poly.pdbx_strand_id
1 'polypeptide(L)'
;MNFLVRKIHKYLSFFISLQLLLWTISGIYFAFNKIELVRGEQYLNHVETSFDLSKLNFEIEKAKEVKFKKRLGQEIVIITTKGSTKYLNMLGQPLTKISMEDAIDSVSSQTTLLPFATEEVVNEKSGSEYRGRSLPIYRVKSKNVKGTELNVYINVYSAEVVAIRSNKWKIWDLMWGFHIMDWKERDNIDNLLLKIFSILALVSSVTGIMLFFKIDFKDGPRSTR
;
A
#
# COMPACT_ATOMS: atom_id res chain seq x y z
N MET A 1 -26.74 2.97 38.24
CA MET A 1 -25.65 2.35 37.45
C MET A 1 -24.56 1.85 38.40
N ASN A 2 -24.23 0.56 38.38
CA ASN A 2 -23.32 -0.09 39.34
C ASN A 2 -21.90 0.50 39.34
N PHE A 3 -21.27 0.61 40.53
CA PHE A 3 -19.89 1.10 40.72
C PHE A 3 -18.87 0.36 39.82
N LEU A 4 -19.09 -0.94 39.61
CA LEU A 4 -18.30 -1.79 38.75
C LEU A 4 -18.26 -1.31 37.29
N VAL A 5 -19.40 -0.87 36.74
CA VAL A 5 -19.50 -0.36 35.37
C VAL A 5 -18.65 0.89 35.19
N ARG A 6 -18.67 1.81 36.16
CA ARG A 6 -17.86 3.04 36.13
C ARG A 6 -16.36 2.74 36.19
N LYS A 7 -15.95 1.78 37.02
CA LYS A 7 -14.54 1.39 37.16
C LYS A 7 -14.04 0.70 35.89
N ILE A 8 -14.80 -0.25 35.34
CA ILE A 8 -14.45 -0.94 34.08
C ILE A 8 -14.38 0.07 32.93
N HIS A 9 -15.39 0.92 32.77
CA HIS A 9 -15.41 1.95 31.73
C HIS A 9 -14.19 2.87 31.83
N LYS A 10 -13.83 3.37 33.02
CA LYS A 10 -12.66 4.25 33.19
C LYS A 10 -11.37 3.66 32.63
N TYR A 11 -11.04 2.41 32.98
CA TYR A 11 -9.79 1.79 32.52
C TYR A 11 -9.87 1.33 31.06
N LEU A 12 -11.00 0.75 30.65
CA LEU A 12 -11.22 0.32 29.28
C LEU A 12 -11.14 1.52 28.31
N SER A 13 -11.83 2.61 28.63
CA SER A 13 -11.82 3.83 27.83
C SER A 13 -10.44 4.47 27.77
N PHE A 14 -9.60 4.39 28.81
CA PHE A 14 -8.23 4.90 28.74
C PHE A 14 -7.40 4.20 27.64
N PHE A 15 -7.39 2.85 27.62
CA PHE A 15 -6.66 2.10 26.59
C PHE A 15 -7.23 2.35 25.18
N ILE A 16 -8.55 2.43 25.08
CA ILE A 16 -9.22 2.75 23.81
C ILE A 16 -8.85 4.16 23.35
N SER A 17 -8.87 5.16 24.24
CA SER A 17 -8.52 6.53 23.92
C SER A 17 -7.07 6.66 23.45
N LEU A 18 -6.13 5.88 23.99
CA LEU A 18 -4.73 5.89 23.53
C LEU A 18 -4.63 5.45 22.06
N GLN A 19 -5.29 4.37 21.70
CA GLN A 19 -5.28 3.90 20.32
C GLN A 19 -6.10 4.82 19.39
N LEU A 20 -7.22 5.38 19.85
CA LEU A 20 -7.98 6.40 19.10
C LEU A 20 -7.16 7.68 18.89
N LEU A 21 -6.27 8.04 19.82
CA LEU A 21 -5.34 9.14 19.65
C LEU A 21 -4.33 8.83 18.52
N LEU A 22 -3.74 7.64 18.50
CA LEU A 22 -2.88 7.21 17.39
C LEU A 22 -3.62 7.20 16.05
N TRP A 23 -4.88 6.72 16.06
CA TRP A 23 -5.76 6.74 14.90
C TRP A 23 -6.05 8.17 14.42
N THR A 24 -6.27 9.11 15.35
CA THR A 24 -6.54 10.52 15.02
C THR A 24 -5.29 11.21 14.48
N ILE A 25 -4.13 11.01 15.10
CA ILE A 25 -2.85 11.57 14.65
C ILE A 25 -2.52 11.08 13.24
N SER A 26 -2.68 9.78 12.98
CA SER A 26 -2.47 9.20 11.65
C SER A 26 -3.50 9.71 10.63
N GLY A 27 -4.77 9.84 11.00
CA GLY A 27 -5.81 10.42 10.15
C GLY A 27 -5.54 11.87 9.76
N ILE A 28 -5.10 12.70 10.71
CA ILE A 28 -4.63 14.07 10.45
C ILE A 28 -3.45 14.02 9.48
N TYR A 29 -2.45 13.18 9.75
CA TYR A 29 -1.31 13.05 8.84
C TYR A 29 -1.74 12.74 7.40
N PHE A 30 -2.67 11.81 7.20
CA PHE A 30 -3.18 11.49 5.86
C PHE A 30 -3.93 12.65 5.21
N ALA A 31 -4.75 13.39 5.98
CA ALA A 31 -5.50 14.53 5.45
C ALA A 31 -4.59 15.64 4.91
N PHE A 32 -3.41 15.84 5.51
CA PHE A 32 -2.45 16.87 5.10
C PHE A 32 -1.37 16.39 4.13
N ASN A 33 -1.29 15.09 3.84
CA ASN A 33 -0.28 14.52 2.94
C ASN A 33 -0.96 13.81 1.76
N LYS A 34 -0.79 14.32 0.55
CA LYS A 34 -1.33 13.70 -0.66
C LYS A 34 -0.65 12.35 -0.91
N ILE A 35 -1.43 11.28 -1.06
CA ILE A 35 -0.92 9.92 -1.20
C ILE A 35 -0.11 9.74 -2.49
N GLU A 36 -0.48 10.45 -3.56
CA GLU A 36 0.23 10.45 -4.84
C GLU A 36 1.66 10.95 -4.65
N LEU A 37 1.82 12.01 -3.83
CA LEU A 37 3.13 12.58 -3.50
C LEU A 37 4.01 11.61 -2.68
N VAL A 38 3.36 10.87 -1.79
CA VAL A 38 3.99 9.86 -0.94
C VAL A 38 4.42 8.64 -1.75
N ARG A 39 3.60 8.24 -2.73
CA ARG A 39 3.89 7.15 -3.67
C ARG A 39 4.94 7.51 -4.72
N GLY A 40 5.31 8.79 -4.82
CA GLY A 40 6.34 9.26 -5.73
C GLY A 40 5.84 9.50 -7.16
N GLU A 41 4.53 9.62 -7.37
CA GLU A 41 3.93 9.78 -8.71
C GLU A 41 4.41 11.06 -9.40
N GLN A 42 4.74 12.11 -8.63
CA GLN A 42 5.34 13.34 -9.14
C GLN A 42 6.71 13.15 -9.83
N TYR A 43 7.35 12.00 -9.63
CA TYR A 43 8.63 11.71 -10.27
C TYR A 43 8.47 10.97 -11.59
N LEU A 44 7.29 10.40 -11.88
CA LEU A 44 7.04 9.66 -13.10
C LEU A 44 6.84 10.62 -14.27
N ASN A 45 7.46 10.28 -15.40
CA ASN A 45 7.23 10.97 -16.66
C ASN A 45 5.93 10.43 -17.28
N HIS A 46 4.96 11.30 -17.50
CA HIS A 46 3.75 10.95 -18.25
C HIS A 46 4.02 11.13 -19.73
N VAL A 47 4.34 10.04 -20.42
CA VAL A 47 4.61 10.04 -21.86
C VAL A 47 3.47 9.33 -22.58
N GLU A 48 2.79 10.05 -23.48
CA GLU A 48 1.83 9.43 -24.39
C GLU A 48 2.58 8.48 -25.34
N THR A 49 2.13 7.24 -25.40
CA THR A 49 2.76 6.21 -26.22
C THR A 49 1.73 5.62 -27.17
N SER A 50 2.04 5.65 -28.47
CA SER A 50 1.31 4.91 -29.49
C SER A 50 1.80 3.47 -29.54
N PHE A 51 0.87 2.54 -29.83
CA PHE A 51 1.13 1.12 -30.00
C PHE A 51 0.63 0.69 -31.37
N ASP A 52 1.46 -0.01 -32.13
CA ASP A 52 1.06 -0.60 -33.39
C ASP A 52 0.62 -2.05 -33.21
N LEU A 53 -0.69 -2.25 -33.05
CA LEU A 53 -1.26 -3.58 -32.84
C LEU A 53 -1.22 -4.46 -34.08
N SER A 54 -0.95 -3.92 -35.27
CA SER A 54 -0.83 -4.71 -36.50
C SER A 54 0.33 -5.71 -36.45
N LYS A 55 1.33 -5.44 -35.60
CA LYS A 55 2.50 -6.31 -35.38
C LYS A 55 2.19 -7.52 -34.49
N LEU A 56 1.01 -7.58 -33.88
CA LEU A 56 0.64 -8.66 -33.00
C LEU A 56 0.34 -9.93 -33.82
N ASN A 57 1.26 -10.90 -33.78
CA ASN A 57 1.19 -12.09 -34.63
C ASN A 57 0.98 -13.39 -33.82
N PHE A 58 0.10 -13.34 -32.82
CA PHE A 58 -0.28 -14.53 -32.05
C PHE A 58 -1.65 -14.36 -31.42
N GLU A 59 -2.31 -15.48 -31.13
CA GLU A 59 -3.63 -15.49 -30.50
C GLU A 59 -3.53 -15.51 -28.97
N ILE A 60 -4.40 -14.74 -28.31
CA ILE A 60 -4.54 -14.69 -26.86
C ILE A 60 -5.81 -15.46 -26.48
N GLU A 61 -5.69 -16.77 -26.23
CA GLU A 61 -6.85 -17.63 -25.97
C GLU A 61 -7.56 -17.32 -24.63
N LYS A 62 -6.78 -17.17 -23.55
CA LYS A 62 -7.30 -17.04 -22.18
C LYS A 62 -6.52 -15.99 -21.40
N ALA A 63 -7.09 -14.81 -21.27
CA ALA A 63 -6.52 -13.73 -20.47
C ALA A 63 -7.57 -13.14 -19.52
N LYS A 64 -7.15 -12.89 -18.28
CA LYS A 64 -7.91 -12.04 -17.35
C LYS A 64 -7.67 -10.56 -17.68
N GLU A 65 -6.44 -10.23 -18.08
CA GLU A 65 -6.02 -8.87 -18.39
C GLU A 65 -4.91 -8.93 -19.44
N VAL A 66 -4.94 -8.02 -20.41
CA VAL A 66 -3.90 -7.84 -21.42
C VAL A 66 -3.44 -6.39 -21.36
N LYS A 67 -2.13 -6.15 -21.21
CA LYS A 67 -1.53 -4.81 -21.21
C LYS A 67 -0.50 -4.70 -22.32
N PHE A 68 -0.53 -3.58 -23.03
CA PHE A 68 0.50 -3.18 -23.97
C PHE A 68 1.42 -2.16 -23.28
N LYS A 69 2.73 -2.38 -23.38
CA LYS A 69 3.74 -1.52 -22.74
C LYS A 69 4.95 -1.37 -23.67
N LYS A 70 5.69 -0.27 -23.52
CA LYS A 70 7.01 -0.11 -24.15
C LYS A 70 8.08 -0.45 -23.13
N ARG A 71 8.86 -1.50 -23.41
CA ARG A 71 10.02 -1.96 -22.65
C ARG A 71 11.28 -1.51 -23.38
N LEU A 72 11.97 -0.49 -22.87
CA LEU A 72 13.21 0.04 -23.45
C LEU A 72 13.08 0.35 -24.96
N GLY A 73 11.96 0.98 -25.34
CA GLY A 73 11.64 1.31 -26.74
C GLY A 73 10.97 0.18 -27.55
N GLN A 74 10.91 -1.04 -27.04
CA GLN A 74 10.25 -2.18 -27.71
C GLN A 74 8.82 -2.38 -27.22
N GLU A 75 7.88 -2.65 -28.13
CA GLU A 75 6.51 -2.98 -27.76
C GLU A 75 6.41 -4.40 -27.21
N ILE A 76 5.77 -4.54 -26.04
CA ILE A 76 5.58 -5.81 -25.35
C ILE A 76 4.12 -5.98 -24.94
N VAL A 77 3.73 -7.25 -24.78
CA VAL A 77 2.40 -7.66 -24.34
C VAL A 77 2.54 -8.40 -23.00
N ILE A 78 1.80 -7.95 -22.00
CA ILE A 78 1.72 -8.57 -20.69
C ILE A 78 0.36 -9.23 -20.56
N ILE A 79 0.34 -10.54 -20.38
CA ILE A 79 -0.88 -11.34 -20.30
C ILE A 79 -1.00 -11.89 -18.89
N THR A 80 -2.00 -11.43 -18.15
CA THR A 80 -2.32 -11.95 -16.83
C THR A 80 -3.41 -13.00 -16.95
N THR A 81 -3.13 -14.21 -16.45
CA THR A 81 -4.11 -15.31 -16.33
C THR A 81 -4.51 -15.52 -14.87
N LYS A 82 -5.34 -16.52 -14.56
CA LYS A 82 -5.70 -16.83 -13.17
C LYS A 82 -4.50 -17.30 -12.31
N GLY A 83 -3.45 -17.82 -12.92
CA GLY A 83 -2.32 -18.42 -12.19
C GLY A 83 -0.94 -17.84 -12.49
N SER A 84 -0.78 -17.08 -13.59
CA SER A 84 0.52 -16.53 -13.97
C SER A 84 0.41 -15.30 -14.87
N THR A 85 1.47 -14.49 -14.84
CA THR A 85 1.67 -13.37 -15.76
C THR A 85 2.76 -13.73 -16.75
N LYS A 86 2.46 -13.65 -18.05
CA LYS A 86 3.41 -13.86 -19.14
C LYS A 86 3.81 -12.52 -19.74
N TYR A 87 5.10 -12.37 -20.02
CA TYR A 87 5.67 -11.19 -20.68
C TYR A 87 6.18 -11.62 -22.04
N LEU A 88 5.54 -11.14 -23.10
CA LEU A 88 5.80 -11.56 -24.48
C LEU A 88 6.19 -10.35 -25.34
N ASN A 89 7.00 -10.57 -26.36
CA ASN A 89 7.13 -9.61 -27.45
C ASN A 89 5.91 -9.67 -28.39
N MET A 90 5.83 -8.79 -29.38
CA MET A 90 4.72 -8.75 -30.36
C MET A 90 4.63 -10.04 -31.23
N LEU A 91 5.68 -10.86 -31.25
CA LEU A 91 5.74 -12.16 -31.93
C LEU A 91 5.33 -13.35 -31.04
N GLY A 92 4.93 -13.09 -29.79
CA GLY A 92 4.51 -14.13 -28.84
C GLY A 92 5.66 -14.87 -28.14
N GLN A 93 6.91 -14.44 -28.33
CA GLN A 93 8.07 -15.05 -27.68
C GLN A 93 8.23 -14.52 -26.25
N PRO A 94 8.54 -15.38 -25.27
CA PRO A 94 8.73 -14.97 -23.88
C PRO A 94 9.96 -14.07 -23.71
N LEU A 95 9.81 -13.04 -22.88
CA LEU A 95 10.90 -12.11 -22.55
C LEU A 95 11.74 -12.63 -21.39
N THR A 96 13.04 -12.39 -21.47
CA THR A 96 13.99 -12.60 -20.37
C THR A 96 14.03 -11.37 -19.46
N LYS A 97 14.63 -11.53 -18.28
CA LYS A 97 14.92 -10.40 -17.39
C LYS A 97 15.79 -9.37 -18.12
N ILE A 98 15.53 -8.10 -17.87
CA ILE A 98 16.44 -7.01 -18.25
C ILE A 98 17.74 -7.10 -17.44
N SER A 99 18.81 -6.49 -17.93
CA SER A 99 20.05 -6.35 -17.15
C SER A 99 19.91 -5.32 -16.03
N MET A 100 20.86 -5.28 -15.10
CA MET A 100 20.88 -4.24 -14.06
C MET A 100 21.14 -2.84 -14.64
N GLU A 101 21.87 -2.76 -15.75
CA GLU A 101 22.13 -1.52 -16.49
C GLU A 101 20.85 -1.02 -17.18
N ASP A 102 20.13 -1.92 -17.85
CA ASP A 102 18.80 -1.62 -18.41
C ASP A 102 17.82 -1.10 -17.35
N ALA A 103 17.92 -1.58 -16.10
CA ALA A 103 17.09 -1.09 -15.01
C ALA A 103 17.45 0.36 -14.61
N ILE A 104 18.73 0.75 -14.69
CA ILE A 104 19.17 2.14 -14.50
C ILE A 104 18.60 3.02 -15.63
N ASP A 105 18.75 2.59 -16.87
CA ASP A 105 18.25 3.30 -18.05
C ASP A 105 16.72 3.44 -18.04
N SER A 106 16.03 2.40 -17.56
CA SER A 106 14.59 2.40 -17.32
C SER A 106 14.18 3.49 -16.34
N VAL A 107 14.93 3.69 -15.25
CA VAL A 107 14.63 4.76 -14.28
C VAL A 107 14.91 6.13 -14.88
N SER A 108 16.03 6.30 -15.57
CA SER A 108 16.41 7.56 -16.23
C SER A 108 15.39 8.00 -17.29
N SER A 109 14.80 7.06 -18.01
CA SER A 109 13.81 7.34 -19.06
C SER A 109 12.39 7.59 -18.53
N GLN A 110 11.97 6.84 -17.52
CA GLN A 110 10.60 6.91 -16.99
C GLN A 110 10.42 7.87 -15.83
N THR A 111 11.50 8.43 -15.28
CA THR A 111 11.42 9.31 -14.12
C THR A 111 12.27 10.57 -14.27
N THR A 112 12.05 11.53 -13.38
CA THR A 112 12.92 12.71 -13.21
C THR A 112 14.08 12.47 -12.22
N LEU A 113 14.27 11.23 -11.77
CA LEU A 113 15.27 10.86 -10.77
C LEU A 113 16.61 10.53 -11.42
N LEU A 114 17.68 10.68 -10.64
CA LEU A 114 19.05 10.37 -11.00
C LEU A 114 19.44 9.03 -10.37
N PRO A 115 19.35 7.89 -11.09
CA PRO A 115 19.76 6.59 -10.59
C PRO A 115 21.29 6.48 -10.47
N PHE A 116 21.78 5.73 -9.48
CA PHE A 116 23.22 5.58 -9.24
C PHE A 116 23.66 4.18 -8.77
N ALA A 117 22.74 3.31 -8.38
CA ALA A 117 23.05 1.92 -8.01
C ALA A 117 21.84 1.02 -8.22
N THR A 118 22.07 -0.25 -8.54
CA THR A 118 21.01 -1.24 -8.74
C THR A 118 21.35 -2.54 -8.02
N GLU A 119 20.32 -3.22 -7.53
CA GLU A 119 20.41 -4.56 -6.98
C GLU A 119 19.18 -5.40 -7.35
N GLU A 120 19.35 -6.72 -7.45
CA GLU A 120 18.22 -7.65 -7.60
C GLU A 120 17.72 -8.10 -6.24
N VAL A 121 16.41 -7.98 -6.05
CA VAL A 121 15.71 -8.48 -4.87
C VAL A 121 14.91 -9.71 -5.31
N VAL A 122 15.28 -10.86 -4.73
CA VAL A 122 14.70 -12.17 -5.07
C VAL A 122 13.87 -12.78 -3.95
N ASN A 123 14.08 -12.33 -2.71
CA ASN A 123 13.44 -12.89 -1.52
C ASN A 123 12.40 -11.92 -0.96
N GLU A 124 11.27 -12.47 -0.51
CA GLU A 124 10.28 -11.71 0.24
C GLU A 124 10.79 -11.36 1.64
N LYS A 125 10.42 -10.18 2.12
CA LYS A 125 10.69 -9.77 3.50
C LYS A 125 9.47 -9.05 4.08
N SER A 126 9.05 -9.52 5.25
CA SER A 126 8.00 -8.90 6.07
C SER A 126 8.27 -7.40 6.30
N GLY A 127 7.23 -6.58 6.14
CA GLY A 127 7.31 -5.12 6.27
C GLY A 127 8.23 -4.40 5.27
N SER A 128 8.67 -5.08 4.20
CA SER A 128 9.52 -4.46 3.16
C SER A 128 8.77 -3.43 2.31
N GLU A 129 9.53 -2.53 1.68
CA GLU A 129 8.95 -1.49 0.81
C GLU A 129 8.37 -2.03 -0.50
N TYR A 130 8.76 -3.27 -0.85
CA TYR A 130 8.38 -4.00 -2.06
C TYR A 130 7.38 -5.14 -1.79
N ARG A 131 6.82 -5.23 -0.58
CA ARG A 131 5.80 -6.26 -0.24
C ARG A 131 4.61 -6.21 -1.21
N GLY A 132 4.03 -7.38 -1.47
CA GLY A 132 2.91 -7.54 -2.40
C GLY A 132 3.27 -7.39 -3.88
N ARG A 133 4.56 -7.29 -4.24
CA ARG A 133 5.02 -7.21 -5.63
C ARG A 133 5.60 -8.54 -6.09
N SER A 134 5.45 -8.82 -7.38
CA SER A 134 6.03 -9.99 -8.01
C SER A 134 7.56 -9.91 -7.98
N LEU A 135 8.18 -10.94 -7.41
CA LEU A 135 9.62 -11.14 -7.42
C LEU A 135 10.02 -12.05 -8.60
N PRO A 136 11.26 -11.93 -9.10
CA PRO A 136 12.28 -10.98 -8.68
C PRO A 136 12.01 -9.56 -9.18
N ILE A 137 12.58 -8.58 -8.49
CA ILE A 137 12.40 -7.14 -8.75
C ILE A 137 13.74 -6.42 -8.64
N TYR A 138 14.01 -5.42 -9.48
CA TYR A 138 15.20 -4.58 -9.32
C TYR A 138 14.90 -3.41 -8.38
N ARG A 139 15.78 -3.17 -7.42
CA ARG A 139 15.80 -1.96 -6.60
C ARG A 139 16.91 -1.05 -7.13
N VAL A 140 16.52 0.05 -7.74
CA VAL A 140 17.42 1.10 -8.20
C VAL A 140 17.42 2.21 -7.17
N LYS A 141 18.59 2.52 -6.60
CA LYS A 141 18.78 3.68 -5.73
C LYS A 141 18.94 4.91 -6.60
N SER A 142 18.17 5.94 -6.28
CA SER A 142 18.14 7.19 -7.05
C SER A 142 18.10 8.40 -6.14
N LYS A 143 18.52 9.55 -6.67
CA LYS A 143 18.37 10.87 -6.03
C LYS A 143 17.43 11.74 -6.82
N ASN A 144 16.66 12.58 -6.14
CA ASN A 144 15.99 13.68 -6.80
C ASN A 144 16.94 14.87 -6.98
N VAL A 145 16.49 15.92 -7.69
CA VAL A 145 17.26 17.17 -7.91
C VAL A 145 17.68 17.88 -6.62
N LYS A 146 17.02 17.60 -5.48
CA LYS A 146 17.36 18.15 -4.15
C LYS A 146 18.32 17.25 -3.36
N GLY A 147 18.84 16.19 -3.97
CA GLY A 147 19.73 15.22 -3.34
C GLY A 147 19.06 14.25 -2.36
N THR A 148 17.72 14.23 -2.26
CA THR A 148 17.00 13.25 -1.43
C THR A 148 17.07 11.88 -2.07
N GLU A 149 17.40 10.86 -1.29
CA GLU A 149 17.47 9.47 -1.77
C GLU A 149 16.10 8.78 -1.78
N LEU A 150 15.87 7.99 -2.82
CA LEU A 150 14.67 7.19 -3.05
C LEU A 150 15.07 5.82 -3.61
N ASN A 151 14.27 4.80 -3.28
CA ASN A 151 14.32 3.50 -3.92
C ASN A 151 13.26 3.45 -5.01
N VAL A 152 13.68 3.17 -6.23
CA VAL A 152 12.80 2.93 -7.38
C VAL A 152 12.81 1.43 -7.66
N TYR A 153 11.62 0.84 -7.72
CA TYR A 153 11.45 -0.59 -7.93
C TYR A 153 10.99 -0.83 -9.37
N ILE A 154 11.73 -1.66 -10.09
CA ILE A 154 11.52 -1.97 -11.52
C ILE A 154 11.15 -3.44 -11.68
N ASN A 155 10.09 -3.70 -12.46
CA ASN A 155 9.77 -5.07 -12.87
C ASN A 155 10.84 -5.61 -13.82
N VAL A 156 11.40 -6.78 -13.50
CA VAL A 156 12.53 -7.35 -14.26
C VAL A 156 12.17 -7.73 -15.71
N TYR A 157 10.90 -7.94 -16.03
CA TYR A 157 10.46 -8.37 -17.36
C TYR A 157 9.91 -7.23 -18.20
N SER A 158 9.08 -6.35 -17.62
CA SER A 158 8.49 -5.23 -18.37
C SER A 158 9.36 -3.96 -18.39
N ALA A 159 10.40 -3.88 -17.56
CA ALA A 159 11.14 -2.64 -17.30
C ALA A 159 10.23 -1.50 -16.83
N GLU A 160 9.14 -1.80 -16.13
CA GLU A 160 8.21 -0.77 -15.64
C GLU A 160 8.59 -0.34 -14.23
N VAL A 161 8.52 0.96 -13.95
CA VAL A 161 8.55 1.49 -12.58
C VAL A 161 7.28 1.08 -11.83
N VAL A 162 7.38 0.10 -10.93
CA VAL A 162 6.23 -0.42 -10.17
C VAL A 162 6.03 0.27 -8.83
N ALA A 163 7.07 0.88 -8.28
CA ALA A 163 6.98 1.67 -7.06
C ALA A 163 8.15 2.65 -6.92
N ILE A 164 7.88 3.80 -6.33
CA ILE A 164 8.90 4.72 -5.83
C ILE A 164 8.69 4.83 -4.31
N ARG A 165 9.78 4.74 -3.56
CA ARG A 165 9.77 4.67 -2.10
C ARG A 165 10.74 5.68 -1.52
N SER A 166 10.18 6.63 -0.79
CA SER A 166 10.90 7.72 -0.14
C SER A 166 10.79 7.61 1.39
N ASN A 167 11.50 8.46 2.12
CA ASN A 167 11.29 8.57 3.57
C ASN A 167 9.86 9.04 3.92
N LYS A 168 9.20 9.82 3.06
CA LYS A 168 7.78 10.17 3.24
C LYS A 168 6.90 8.92 3.20
N TRP A 169 7.20 8.00 2.28
CA TRP A 169 6.50 6.72 2.21
C TRP A 169 6.69 5.90 3.48
N LYS A 170 7.90 5.85 4.06
CA LYS A 170 8.14 5.12 5.32
C LYS A 170 7.32 5.68 6.49
N ILE A 171 7.20 7.01 6.58
CA ILE A 171 6.37 7.67 7.61
C ILE A 171 4.90 7.35 7.37
N TRP A 172 4.45 7.42 6.12
CA TRP A 172 3.09 7.03 5.75
C TRP A 172 2.79 5.58 6.11
N ASP A 173 3.70 4.66 5.80
CA ASP A 173 3.59 3.24 6.11
C ASP A 173 3.48 3.01 7.62
N LEU A 174 4.28 3.70 8.43
CA LEU A 174 4.18 3.65 9.88
C LEU A 174 2.82 4.17 10.39
N MET A 175 2.38 5.34 9.91
CA MET A 175 1.09 5.91 10.28
C MET A 175 -0.05 4.99 9.87
N TRP A 176 0.06 4.33 8.73
CA TRP A 176 -0.89 3.32 8.26
C TRP A 176 -0.97 2.16 9.25
N GLY A 177 0.16 1.61 9.67
CA GLY A 177 0.19 0.55 10.69
C GLY A 177 -0.49 0.96 12.00
N PHE A 178 -0.28 2.20 12.48
CA PHE A 178 -1.00 2.70 13.65
C PHE A 178 -2.51 2.83 13.41
N HIS A 179 -2.91 3.27 12.22
CA HIS A 179 -4.30 3.50 11.85
C HIS A 179 -5.10 2.20 11.73
N ILE A 180 -4.51 1.15 11.12
CA ILE A 180 -5.18 -0.16 10.92
C ILE A 180 -4.83 -1.20 12.00
N MET A 181 -4.04 -0.82 13.00
CA MET A 181 -3.57 -1.70 14.09
C MET A 181 -2.82 -2.97 13.62
N ASP A 182 -2.29 -2.97 12.40
CA ASP A 182 -1.35 -3.97 11.93
C ASP A 182 0.05 -3.37 12.08
N TRP A 183 0.76 -3.70 13.15
CA TRP A 183 2.06 -3.07 13.46
C TRP A 183 3.24 -3.78 12.81
N LYS A 184 3.03 -4.99 12.27
CA LYS A 184 4.10 -5.83 11.75
C LYS A 184 4.19 -5.74 10.24
N GLU A 185 3.14 -6.17 9.55
CA GLU A 185 3.12 -6.22 8.08
C GLU A 185 2.63 -4.90 7.48
N ARG A 186 1.77 -4.19 8.21
CA ARG A 186 1.15 -2.91 7.82
C ARG A 186 0.42 -3.04 6.48
N ASP A 187 -0.29 -4.15 6.28
CA ASP A 187 -0.95 -4.49 5.02
C ASP A 187 -2.33 -5.13 5.23
N ASN A 188 -2.58 -5.74 6.40
CA ASN A 188 -3.84 -6.43 6.66
C ASN A 188 -4.82 -5.58 7.47
N ILE A 189 -5.75 -4.92 6.80
CA ILE A 189 -6.85 -4.19 7.45
C ILE A 189 -7.89 -5.12 8.10
N ASP A 190 -7.94 -6.40 7.71
CA ASP A 190 -8.92 -7.37 8.22
C ASP A 190 -8.37 -8.17 9.44
N ASN A 191 -7.42 -7.60 10.17
CA ASN A 191 -6.77 -8.27 11.28
C ASN A 191 -7.68 -8.37 12.54
N LEU A 192 -7.43 -9.41 13.34
CA LEU A 192 -8.23 -9.70 14.55
C LEU A 192 -8.16 -8.57 15.59
N LEU A 193 -7.00 -7.94 15.74
CA LEU A 193 -6.79 -6.88 16.71
C LEU A 193 -7.68 -5.68 16.42
N LEU A 194 -7.75 -5.24 15.16
CA LEU A 194 -8.64 -4.17 14.72
C LEU A 194 -10.12 -4.52 14.91
N LYS A 195 -10.52 -5.76 14.61
CA LYS A 195 -11.91 -6.24 14.80
C LYS A 195 -12.34 -6.20 16.27
N ILE A 196 -11.50 -6.68 17.18
CA ILE A 196 -11.78 -6.62 18.62
C ILE A 196 -11.83 -5.16 19.07
N PHE A 197 -10.84 -4.36 18.64
CA PHE A 197 -10.75 -2.97 19.04
C PHE A 197 -11.95 -2.13 18.56
N SER A 198 -12.45 -2.35 17.33
CA SER A 198 -13.60 -1.61 16.80
C SER A 198 -14.87 -1.87 17.60
N ILE A 199 -15.11 -3.11 18.02
CA ILE A 199 -16.24 -3.47 18.90
C ILE A 199 -16.06 -2.82 20.28
N LEU A 200 -14.87 -2.91 20.87
CA LEU A 200 -14.59 -2.29 22.17
C LEU A 200 -14.75 -0.77 22.13
N ALA A 201 -14.28 -0.11 21.07
CA ALA A 201 -14.42 1.32 20.86
C ALA A 201 -15.89 1.74 20.71
N LEU A 202 -16.71 0.94 20.03
CA LEU A 202 -18.15 1.15 19.93
C LEU A 202 -18.82 1.03 21.30
N VAL A 203 -18.56 -0.06 22.04
CA VAL A 203 -19.10 -0.27 23.39
C VAL A 203 -18.68 0.86 24.33
N SER A 204 -17.41 1.28 24.29
CA SER A 204 -16.91 2.40 25.09
C SER A 204 -17.61 3.70 24.72
N SER A 205 -17.81 3.99 23.43
CA SER A 205 -18.52 5.19 22.99
C SER A 205 -19.97 5.21 23.47
N VAL A 206 -20.71 4.11 23.31
CA VAL A 206 -22.11 3.98 23.75
C VAL A 206 -22.21 4.12 25.27
N THR A 207 -21.37 3.41 26.03
CA THR A 207 -21.37 3.50 27.49
C THR A 207 -20.98 4.89 27.99
N GLY A 208 -20.09 5.59 27.28
CA GLY A 208 -19.73 6.99 27.58
C GLY A 208 -20.93 7.93 27.41
N ILE A 209 -21.68 7.81 26.32
CA ILE A 209 -22.91 8.59 26.08
C ILE A 209 -23.96 8.30 27.16
N MET A 210 -24.19 7.03 27.49
CA MET A 210 -25.13 6.64 28.55
C MET A 210 -24.74 7.21 29.92
N LEU A 211 -23.44 7.21 30.24
CA LEU A 211 -22.90 7.79 31.47
C LEU A 211 -23.08 9.32 31.50
N PHE A 212 -22.87 10.00 30.36
CA PHE A 212 -23.07 11.45 30.23
C PHE A 212 -24.52 11.85 30.51
N PHE A 213 -25.48 11.16 29.91
CA PHE A 213 -26.92 11.41 30.10
C PHE A 213 -27.50 10.77 31.37
N LYS A 214 -26.68 10.08 32.18
CA LYS A 214 -27.11 9.34 33.38
C LYS A 214 -28.31 8.40 33.09
N ILE A 215 -28.32 7.75 31.92
CA ILE A 215 -29.37 6.81 31.55
C ILE A 215 -29.24 5.61 32.51
N ASP A 216 -30.24 5.45 33.39
CA ASP A 216 -30.33 4.34 34.31
C ASP A 216 -31.41 3.37 33.81
N PHE A 217 -31.02 2.16 33.44
CA PHE A 217 -31.94 1.05 33.21
C PHE A 217 -32.43 0.57 34.59
N LYS A 218 -33.34 1.32 35.19
CA LYS A 218 -34.04 0.90 36.41
C LYS A 218 -35.29 0.15 35.97
N ASP A 219 -35.32 -1.15 36.25
CA ASP A 219 -36.46 -2.03 36.06
C ASP A 219 -37.73 -1.44 36.70
N GLY A 220 -38.81 -1.43 35.90
CA GLY A 220 -40.23 -1.60 36.25
C GLY A 220 -40.85 -0.84 37.44
N PRO A 221 -42.15 -0.47 37.36
CA PRO A 221 -42.83 0.21 38.46
C PRO A 221 -42.74 -0.63 39.74
N ARG A 222 -42.22 -0.02 40.82
CA ARG A 222 -42.32 -0.59 42.16
C ARG A 222 -43.80 -0.74 42.48
N SER A 223 -44.26 -1.99 42.58
CA SER A 223 -45.54 -2.36 43.19
C SER A 223 -45.68 -1.64 44.54
N THR A 224 -46.53 -0.61 44.58
CA THR A 224 -47.00 0.01 45.82
C THR A 224 -47.84 -1.02 46.56
N ARG A 225 -47.43 -1.38 47.78
CA ARG A 225 -48.28 -2.04 48.76
C ARG A 225 -49.22 -1.01 49.37
#